data_AF-A0A1B7NAW0-F1
#
_entry.id   AF-A0A1B7NAW0-F1
#
_cell.length_a   1.000
_cell.length_b   1.000
_cell.length_c   1.000
_cell.angle_alpha   90.00
_cell.angle_beta   90.00
_cell.angle_gamma   90.00
#
_symmetry.space_group_name_H-M   'P 1'
#
loop_
_entity.id
_entity.type
_entity.pdbx_description
1 polymer ?
#
loop_
_entity_poly.entity_id
_entity_poly.type
_entity_poly.pdbx_seq_one_letter_code
_entity_poly.pdbx_strand_id
1 'polypeptide(L)'
;MRSAVSTSAFRQAARPRRLPTQSSRFASSTAETAQKKAQDALGSAQKTAEKLWESSKKFLGPFGERAGIMLGSYRQPVMYNLSVARELLKQVYVAERLQPPTDLAVVRNAYSTLWSRASSPAYWRGILNSGEWAKVGIYAVEAYGIFKIGEILGRRSLVGYNVH
;
A
#
# COMPACT_ATOMS: atom_id res chain seq x y z
N MET A 1 -58.88 -30.09 31.29
CA MET A 1 -58.76 -28.95 32.24
C MET A 1 -57.69 -28.01 31.68
N ARG A 2 -58.09 -26.96 30.95
CA ARG A 2 -58.23 -25.55 31.39
C ARG A 2 -56.89 -24.81 31.66
N SER A 3 -56.64 -23.79 30.82
CA SER A 3 -56.00 -22.47 31.13
C SER A 3 -54.46 -22.44 31.23
N ALA A 4 -53.69 -21.41 30.83
CA ALA A 4 -53.86 -20.03 30.33
C ALA A 4 -52.53 -19.64 29.60
N VAL A 5 -52.50 -18.98 28.42
CA VAL A 5 -52.58 -17.54 28.10
C VAL A 5 -51.46 -16.61 28.66
N SER A 6 -50.84 -15.90 27.70
CA SER A 6 -50.14 -14.60 27.70
C SER A 6 -48.73 -14.45 28.30
N THR A 7 -47.72 -14.07 27.50
CA THR A 7 -47.40 -12.74 26.89
C THR A 7 -46.56 -11.88 27.82
N SER A 8 -45.29 -11.64 27.44
CA SER A 8 -44.65 -10.33 27.63
C SER A 8 -43.40 -10.21 26.74
N ALA A 9 -43.56 -9.46 25.64
CA ALA A 9 -42.46 -8.96 24.85
C ALA A 9 -41.89 -7.73 25.54
N PHE A 10 -40.66 -7.82 26.05
CA PHE A 10 -39.92 -6.65 26.53
C PHE A 10 -39.01 -6.14 25.41
N ARG A 11 -39.55 -5.27 24.54
CA ARG A 11 -38.75 -4.49 23.59
C ARG A 11 -38.15 -3.31 24.34
N GLN A 12 -36.89 -3.43 24.71
CA GLN A 12 -36.13 -2.33 25.29
C GLN A 12 -35.70 -1.36 24.19
N ALA A 13 -36.43 -0.26 24.05
CA ALA A 13 -36.11 0.82 23.13
C ALA A 13 -34.90 1.62 23.66
N ALA A 14 -33.76 1.52 22.96
CA ALA A 14 -32.60 2.35 23.19
C ALA A 14 -32.87 3.78 22.69
N ARG A 15 -32.93 4.74 23.61
CA ARG A 15 -33.13 6.17 23.34
C ARG A 15 -31.75 6.84 23.19
N PRO A 16 -31.37 7.42 22.05
CA PRO A 16 -30.10 8.15 21.95
C PRO A 16 -30.20 9.50 22.68
N ARG A 17 -29.37 9.68 23.70
CA ARG A 17 -29.20 10.90 24.49
C ARG A 17 -28.42 11.93 23.65
N ARG A 18 -29.06 13.03 23.26
CA ARG A 18 -28.41 14.16 22.55
C ARG A 18 -27.59 14.99 23.54
N LEU A 19 -26.29 15.15 23.27
CA LEU A 19 -25.39 16.09 23.93
C LEU A 19 -25.59 17.50 23.35
N PRO A 20 -25.62 18.57 24.15
CA PRO A 20 -25.67 19.93 23.64
C PRO A 20 -24.28 20.35 23.12
N THR A 21 -24.13 20.48 21.80
CA THR A 21 -22.97 21.11 21.16
C THR A 21 -23.06 22.62 21.38
N GLN A 22 -22.18 23.17 22.21
CA GLN A 22 -21.99 24.62 22.33
C GLN A 22 -21.45 25.17 21.01
N SER A 23 -22.29 25.94 20.30
CA SER A 23 -21.87 26.72 19.15
C SER A 23 -21.13 27.98 19.62
N SER A 24 -19.80 28.00 19.50
CA SER A 24 -19.03 29.24 19.64
C SER A 24 -19.36 30.16 18.46
N ARG A 25 -20.18 31.18 18.71
CA ARG A 25 -20.42 32.26 17.76
C ARG A 25 -19.16 33.13 17.69
N PHE A 26 -18.38 33.00 16.62
CA PHE A 26 -17.32 33.95 16.30
C PHE A 26 -17.97 35.26 15.85
N ALA A 27 -17.59 36.36 16.52
CA ALA A 27 -18.06 37.71 16.24
C ALA A 27 -17.54 38.19 14.88
N SER A 28 -18.45 38.41 13.93
CA SER A 28 -18.20 39.03 12.64
C SER A 28 -18.19 40.56 12.79
N SER A 29 -17.07 41.15 13.21
CA SER A 29 -16.88 42.60 13.16
C SER A 29 -15.51 43.01 12.57
N THR A 30 -14.88 42.12 11.80
CA THR A 30 -13.63 42.42 11.08
C THR A 30 -13.58 41.75 9.69
N ALA A 31 -14.74 41.54 9.08
CA ALA A 31 -14.85 40.88 7.76
C ALA A 31 -14.31 41.76 6.62
N GLU A 32 -14.47 43.08 6.70
CA GLU A 32 -14.16 44.00 5.59
C GLU A 32 -12.66 44.21 5.37
N THR A 33 -11.85 44.20 6.42
CA THR A 33 -10.37 44.34 6.32
C THR A 33 -9.68 43.00 6.04
N ALA A 34 -10.26 41.89 6.53
CA ALA A 34 -9.80 40.54 6.21
C ALA A 34 -10.11 40.15 4.76
N GLN A 35 -11.28 40.54 4.21
CA GLN A 35 -11.63 40.29 2.80
C GLN A 35 -10.76 41.08 1.83
N LYS A 36 -10.42 42.34 2.13
CA LYS A 36 -9.51 43.13 1.28
C LYS A 36 -8.09 42.53 1.26
N LYS A 37 -7.54 42.12 2.41
CA LYS A 37 -6.24 41.43 2.46
C LYS A 37 -6.27 40.04 1.82
N ALA A 38 -7.39 39.32 1.92
CA ALA A 38 -7.56 38.05 1.23
C ALA A 38 -7.69 38.23 -0.29
N GLN A 39 -8.34 39.30 -0.77
CA GLN A 39 -8.41 39.62 -2.20
C GLN A 39 -7.05 40.06 -2.76
N ASP A 40 -6.27 40.85 -2.02
CA ASP A 40 -4.91 41.23 -2.41
C ASP A 40 -3.94 40.04 -2.38
N ALA A 41 -4.08 39.14 -1.39
CA ALA A 41 -3.31 37.90 -1.30
C ALA A 41 -3.72 36.89 -2.38
N LEU A 42 -5.00 36.80 -2.72
CA LEU A 42 -5.49 35.93 -3.79
C LEU A 42 -5.09 36.49 -5.16
N GLY A 43 -5.12 37.80 -5.36
CA GLY A 43 -4.67 38.44 -6.60
C GLY A 43 -3.16 38.33 -6.83
N SER A 44 -2.35 38.41 -5.76
CA SER A 44 -0.90 38.18 -5.85
C SER A 44 -0.55 36.70 -5.99
N ALA A 45 -1.30 35.80 -5.33
CA ALA A 45 -1.18 34.35 -5.52
C ALA A 45 -1.63 33.93 -6.93
N GLN A 46 -2.70 34.51 -7.48
CA GLN A 46 -3.15 34.28 -8.84
C GLN A 46 -2.13 34.76 -9.86
N LYS A 47 -1.56 35.96 -9.71
CA LYS A 47 -0.49 36.44 -10.59
C LYS A 47 0.78 35.58 -10.54
N THR A 48 1.08 35.00 -9.37
CA THR A 48 2.24 34.11 -9.20
C THR A 48 1.94 32.73 -9.78
N ALA A 49 0.74 32.20 -9.56
CA ALA A 49 0.28 30.95 -10.13
C ALA A 49 0.15 31.04 -11.65
N GLU A 50 -0.33 32.15 -12.21
CA GLU A 50 -0.38 32.42 -13.64
C GLU A 50 1.02 32.50 -14.23
N LYS A 51 1.96 33.21 -13.58
CA LYS A 51 3.35 33.25 -14.03
C LYS A 51 4.03 31.89 -13.97
N LEU A 52 3.77 31.10 -12.93
CA LEU A 52 4.35 29.77 -12.76
C LEU A 52 3.72 28.77 -13.72
N TRP A 53 2.42 28.88 -13.97
CA TRP A 53 1.68 28.11 -14.96
C TRP A 53 2.09 28.45 -16.39
N GLU A 54 2.28 29.74 -16.70
CA GLU A 54 2.82 30.21 -17.98
C GLU A 54 4.26 29.76 -18.18
N SER A 55 5.11 29.83 -17.15
CA SER A 55 6.50 29.38 -17.21
C SER A 55 6.58 27.86 -17.34
N SER A 56 5.71 27.14 -16.64
CA SER A 56 5.58 25.68 -16.76
C SER A 56 5.04 25.30 -18.14
N LYS A 57 4.05 26.01 -18.69
CA LYS A 57 3.58 25.82 -20.07
C LYS A 57 4.62 26.18 -21.11
N LYS A 58 5.49 27.17 -20.88
CA LYS A 58 6.55 27.52 -21.83
C LYS A 58 7.70 26.52 -21.80
N PHE A 59 8.02 25.97 -20.64
CA PHE A 59 9.11 25.00 -20.47
C PHE A 59 8.68 23.55 -20.78
N LEU A 60 7.41 23.23 -20.54
CA LEU A 60 6.84 21.90 -20.74
C LEU A 60 5.90 21.82 -21.96
N GLY A 61 5.61 22.94 -22.65
CA GLY A 61 4.52 23.06 -23.62
C GLY A 61 4.57 22.08 -24.79
N PRO A 62 5.53 22.21 -25.73
CA PRO A 62 5.45 21.43 -26.96
C PRO A 62 5.78 19.93 -26.76
N PHE A 63 6.61 19.57 -25.78
CA PHE A 63 6.96 18.17 -25.50
C PHE A 63 6.00 17.51 -24.50
N GLY A 64 5.56 18.23 -23.47
CA GLY A 64 4.63 17.74 -22.46
C GLY A 64 3.18 17.67 -22.93
N GLU A 65 2.71 18.60 -23.77
CA GLU A 65 1.37 18.50 -24.37
C GLU A 65 1.32 17.41 -25.45
N ARG A 66 2.37 17.24 -26.26
CA ARG A 66 2.43 16.14 -27.25
C ARG A 66 2.59 14.77 -26.60
N ALA A 67 3.45 14.64 -25.58
CA ALA A 67 3.53 13.43 -24.78
C ALA A 67 2.24 13.21 -23.97
N GLY A 68 1.58 14.25 -23.47
CA GLY A 68 0.32 14.17 -22.74
C GLY A 68 -0.87 13.79 -23.62
N ILE A 69 -0.90 14.21 -24.88
CA ILE A 69 -1.93 13.85 -25.87
C ILE A 69 -1.68 12.44 -26.43
N MET A 70 -0.42 12.06 -26.72
CA MET A 70 -0.07 10.68 -27.11
C MET A 70 -0.19 9.69 -25.95
N LEU A 71 0.30 10.00 -24.75
CA LEU A 71 0.02 9.18 -23.58
C LEU A 71 -1.45 9.26 -23.19
N GLY A 72 -2.20 10.32 -23.49
CA GLY A 72 -3.62 10.41 -23.17
C GLY A 72 -4.43 9.27 -23.78
N SER A 73 -4.17 8.94 -25.05
CA SER A 73 -4.82 7.83 -25.74
C SER A 73 -4.28 6.45 -25.36
N TYR A 74 -2.98 6.30 -25.07
CA TYR A 74 -2.37 5.02 -24.67
C TYR A 74 -2.39 4.75 -23.15
N ARG A 75 -2.70 5.75 -22.32
CA ARG A 75 -2.78 5.60 -20.87
C ARG A 75 -3.93 4.71 -20.48
N GLN A 76 -5.07 4.80 -21.17
CA GLN A 76 -6.23 3.95 -20.87
C GLN A 76 -5.91 2.45 -21.05
N PRO A 77 -5.37 1.97 -22.19
CA PRO A 77 -5.02 0.55 -22.34
C PRO A 77 -3.86 0.12 -21.45
N VAL A 78 -2.85 0.97 -21.22
CA VAL A 78 -1.74 0.63 -20.32
C VAL A 78 -2.21 0.50 -18.87
N MET A 79 -3.01 1.44 -18.38
CA MET A 79 -3.54 1.39 -17.02
C MET A 79 -4.50 0.21 -16.82
N TYR A 80 -5.29 -0.12 -17.85
CA TYR A 80 -6.12 -1.32 -17.85
C TYR A 80 -5.27 -2.59 -17.77
N ASN A 81 -4.24 -2.73 -18.61
CA ASN A 81 -3.37 -3.92 -18.59
C ASN A 81 -2.59 -4.04 -17.27
N LEU A 82 -2.15 -2.92 -16.70
CA LEU A 82 -1.51 -2.91 -15.38
C LEU A 82 -2.49 -3.30 -14.27
N SER A 83 -3.75 -2.86 -14.34
CA SER A 83 -4.75 -3.24 -13.33
C SER A 83 -5.08 -4.73 -13.40
N VAL A 84 -5.26 -5.27 -14.61
CA VAL A 84 -5.45 -6.71 -14.84
C VAL A 84 -4.23 -7.49 -14.35
N ALA A 85 -3.02 -7.10 -14.75
CA ALA A 85 -1.79 -7.74 -14.29
C ALA A 85 -1.67 -7.70 -12.75
N ARG A 86 -2.04 -6.59 -12.12
CA ARG A 86 -2.07 -6.48 -10.65
C ARG A 86 -3.02 -7.48 -10.02
N GLU A 87 -4.25 -7.62 -10.53
CA GLU A 87 -5.20 -8.58 -9.98
C GLU A 87 -4.75 -10.02 -10.20
N LEU A 88 -4.14 -10.34 -11.35
CA LEU A 88 -3.53 -11.65 -11.58
C LEU A 88 -2.40 -11.94 -10.59
N LEU A 89 -1.50 -10.97 -10.36
CA LEU A 89 -0.43 -11.11 -9.39
C LEU A 89 -0.94 -11.34 -7.96
N LYS A 90 -2.05 -10.69 -7.56
CA LYS A 90 -2.67 -10.95 -6.25
C LYS A 90 -3.23 -12.36 -6.14
N GLN A 91 -3.89 -12.85 -7.19
CA GLN A 91 -4.41 -14.21 -7.20
C GLN A 91 -3.29 -15.23 -7.05
N VAL A 92 -2.20 -15.06 -7.81
CA VAL A 92 -1.01 -15.91 -7.70
C VAL A 92 -0.39 -15.80 -6.31
N TYR A 93 -0.26 -14.60 -5.75
CA TYR A 93 0.31 -14.39 -4.41
C TYR A 93 -0.44 -15.17 -3.32
N VAL A 94 -1.77 -15.17 -3.37
CA VAL A 94 -2.60 -15.92 -2.40
C VAL A 94 -2.60 -17.42 -2.70
N ALA A 95 -2.73 -17.80 -3.97
CA ALA A 95 -2.78 -19.20 -4.39
C ALA A 95 -1.47 -19.95 -4.08
N GLU A 96 -0.32 -19.33 -4.40
CA GLU A 96 1.01 -19.88 -4.19
C GLU A 96 1.54 -19.68 -2.76
N ARG A 97 0.69 -19.16 -1.84
CA ARG A 97 1.04 -18.93 -0.44
C ARG A 97 2.35 -18.14 -0.27
N LEU A 98 2.60 -17.17 -1.15
CA LEU A 98 3.74 -16.25 -1.05
C LEU A 98 3.63 -15.31 0.17
N GLN A 99 2.44 -15.23 0.75
CA GLN A 99 2.22 -14.53 2.01
C GLN A 99 2.95 -15.19 3.18
N PRO A 100 3.52 -14.40 4.10
CA PRO A 100 4.17 -14.95 5.28
C PRO A 100 3.15 -15.78 6.08
N PRO A 101 3.57 -16.95 6.63
CA PRO A 101 2.69 -17.77 7.45
C PRO A 101 2.29 -16.99 8.71
N THR A 102 0.98 -16.99 9.01
CA THR A 102 0.42 -16.29 10.17
C THR A 102 0.60 -17.07 11.48
N ASP A 103 0.88 -18.37 11.39
CA ASP A 103 1.05 -19.25 12.53
C ASP A 103 2.54 -19.45 12.86
N LEU A 104 2.91 -19.15 14.12
CA LEU A 104 4.26 -19.33 14.63
C LEU A 104 4.67 -20.80 14.71
N ALA A 105 3.72 -21.72 14.90
CA ALA A 105 4.01 -23.14 14.94
C ALA A 105 4.55 -23.63 13.59
N VAL A 106 4.01 -23.12 12.47
CA VAL A 106 4.48 -23.43 11.12
C VAL A 106 5.93 -23.00 10.95
N VAL A 107 6.29 -21.78 11.39
CA VAL A 107 7.66 -21.26 11.31
C VAL A 107 8.62 -22.10 12.15
N ARG A 108 8.24 -22.41 13.41
CA ARG A 108 9.05 -23.24 14.31
C ARG A 108 9.28 -24.64 13.74
N ASN A 109 8.24 -25.26 13.18
CA ASN A 109 8.31 -26.59 12.61
C ASN A 109 9.15 -26.61 11.32
N ALA A 110 9.06 -25.58 10.49
CA ALA A 110 9.91 -25.42 9.32
C ALA A 110 11.39 -25.33 9.73
N TYR A 111 11.71 -24.51 10.74
CA TYR A 111 13.08 -24.37 11.23
C TYR A 111 13.61 -25.67 11.86
N SER A 112 12.82 -26.34 12.70
CA SER A 112 13.25 -27.61 13.32
C SER A 112 13.50 -28.70 12.27
N THR A 113 12.67 -28.75 11.22
CA THR A 113 12.82 -29.68 10.10
C THR A 113 14.04 -29.37 9.24
N LEU A 114 14.29 -28.09 8.96
CA LEU A 114 15.48 -27.67 8.21
C LEU A 114 16.74 -27.98 8.99
N TRP A 115 16.75 -27.69 10.30
CA TRP A 115 17.88 -27.96 11.16
C TRP A 115 18.20 -29.46 11.27
N SER A 116 17.19 -30.30 11.47
CA SER A 116 17.39 -31.76 11.54
C SER A 116 17.91 -32.35 10.23
N ARG A 117 17.47 -31.84 9.08
CA ARG A 117 18.01 -32.22 7.76
C ARG A 117 19.43 -31.72 7.54
N ALA A 118 19.70 -30.44 7.84
CA ALA A 118 21.01 -29.83 7.64
C ALA A 118 22.10 -30.48 8.52
N SER A 119 21.76 -30.87 9.74
CA SER A 119 22.67 -31.55 10.68
C SER A 119 22.88 -33.04 10.39
N SER A 120 22.08 -33.64 9.48
CA SER A 120 22.19 -35.05 9.14
C SER A 120 23.16 -35.28 7.97
N PRO A 121 24.25 -36.04 8.17
CA PRO A 121 25.14 -36.41 7.07
C PRO A 121 24.47 -37.29 6.02
N ALA A 122 23.47 -38.09 6.43
CA ALA A 122 22.73 -38.95 5.51
C ALA A 122 21.89 -38.15 4.51
N TYR A 123 21.34 -37.01 4.92
CA TYR A 123 20.59 -36.11 4.04
C TYR A 123 21.48 -35.57 2.91
N TRP A 124 22.69 -35.10 3.23
CA TRP A 124 23.63 -34.60 2.23
C TRP A 124 24.11 -35.69 1.27
N ARG A 125 24.39 -36.90 1.76
CA ARG A 125 24.71 -38.04 0.87
C ARG A 125 23.54 -38.37 -0.05
N GLY A 126 22.31 -38.32 0.47
CA GLY A 126 21.09 -38.50 -0.32
C GLY A 126 20.99 -37.48 -1.46
N ILE A 127 21.17 -36.20 -1.16
CA ILE A 127 21.15 -35.10 -2.16
C ILE A 127 22.20 -35.28 -3.25
N LEU A 128 23.42 -35.69 -2.87
CA LEU A 128 24.51 -35.90 -3.82
C LEU A 128 24.22 -37.08 -4.75
N ASN A 129 23.69 -38.18 -4.20
CA ASN A 129 23.37 -39.38 -4.97
C ASN A 129 22.12 -39.20 -5.84
N SER A 130 21.13 -38.41 -5.40
CA SER A 130 19.90 -38.15 -6.15
C SER A 130 20.05 -37.07 -7.22
N GLY A 131 21.15 -36.30 -7.19
CA GLY A 131 21.35 -35.16 -8.09
C GLY A 131 20.56 -33.91 -7.70
N GLU A 132 19.88 -33.91 -6.56
CA GLU A 132 19.06 -32.77 -6.10
C GLU A 132 19.87 -31.55 -5.63
N TRP A 133 21.20 -31.67 -5.57
CA TRP A 133 22.09 -30.58 -5.16
C TRP A 133 21.91 -29.32 -6.03
N ALA A 134 21.58 -29.49 -7.32
CA ALA A 134 21.30 -28.37 -8.22
C ALA A 134 20.07 -27.58 -7.77
N LYS A 135 19.00 -28.27 -7.34
CA LYS A 135 17.78 -27.64 -6.81
C LYS A 135 18.06 -26.88 -5.52
N VAL A 136 18.84 -27.47 -4.62
CA VAL A 136 19.29 -26.79 -3.38
C VAL A 136 20.11 -25.54 -3.71
N GLY A 137 20.98 -25.61 -4.71
CA GLY A 137 21.76 -24.47 -5.20
C GLY A 137 20.90 -23.35 -5.77
N ILE A 138 19.89 -23.68 -6.59
CA ILE A 138 18.92 -22.70 -7.11
C ILE A 138 18.19 -22.01 -5.96
N TYR A 139 17.69 -22.78 -4.98
CA TYR A 139 17.04 -22.20 -3.81
C TYR A 139 17.97 -21.34 -2.96
N ALA A 140 19.26 -21.66 -2.87
CA ALA A 140 20.23 -20.82 -2.19
C ALA A 140 20.41 -19.47 -2.90
N VAL A 141 20.46 -19.46 -4.24
CA VAL A 141 20.53 -18.24 -5.04
C VAL A 141 19.25 -17.42 -4.91
N GLU A 142 18.08 -18.04 -4.94
CA GLU A 142 16.79 -17.38 -4.71
C GLU A 142 16.72 -16.74 -3.32
N ALA A 143 17.12 -17.48 -2.27
CA ALA A 143 17.17 -16.96 -0.91
C ALA A 143 18.14 -15.77 -0.78
N TYR A 144 19.30 -15.84 -1.43
CA TYR A 144 20.25 -14.73 -1.49
C TYR A 144 19.66 -13.50 -2.21
N GLY A 145 18.93 -13.72 -3.29
CA GLY A 145 18.20 -12.65 -3.99
C GLY A 145 17.18 -11.96 -3.09
N ILE A 146 16.34 -12.72 -2.39
CA ILE A 146 15.35 -12.18 -1.44
C ILE A 146 16.03 -11.40 -0.32
N PHE A 147 17.16 -11.89 0.20
CA PHE A 147 17.95 -11.19 1.21
C PHE A 147 18.42 -9.81 0.70
N LYS A 148 18.93 -9.73 -0.53
CA LYS A 148 19.36 -8.46 -1.15
C LYS A 148 18.20 -7.50 -1.41
N ILE A 149 17.02 -8.00 -1.76
CA ILE A 149 15.79 -7.18 -1.84
C ILE A 149 15.47 -6.59 -0.46
N GLY A 150 15.60 -7.39 0.61
CA GLY A 150 15.48 -6.91 1.98
C GLY A 150 16.48 -5.79 2.32
N GLU A 151 17.74 -5.93 1.92
CA GLU A 151 18.75 -4.87 2.09
C GLU A 151 18.40 -3.60 1.30
N ILE A 152 17.92 -3.71 0.05
CA ILE A 152 17.44 -2.58 -0.75
C ILE A 152 16.31 -1.83 -0.04
N LEU A 153 15.35 -2.57 0.51
CA LEU A 153 14.23 -1.99 1.29
C LEU A 153 14.73 -1.34 2.58
N GLY A 154 15.63 -2.00 3.31
CA GLY A 154 16.20 -1.49 4.56
C GLY A 154 17.02 -0.21 4.37
N ARG A 155 17.83 -0.13 3.32
CA ARG A 155 18.61 1.07 2.97
C ARG A 155 17.84 2.10 2.14
N ARG A 156 16.63 1.75 1.67
CA ARG A 156 15.75 2.58 0.82
C ARG A 156 16.46 3.14 -0.41
N SER A 157 17.43 2.41 -0.94
CA SER A 157 18.22 2.78 -2.13
C SER A 157 18.43 1.54 -3.00
N LEU A 158 18.36 1.71 -4.32
CA LEU A 158 18.64 0.65 -5.28
C LEU A 158 20.15 0.36 -5.37
N VAL A 159 21.01 1.38 -5.21
CA VAL A 159 22.46 1.29 -5.40
C VAL A 159 23.19 2.01 -4.26
N GLY A 160 24.09 1.30 -3.57
CA GLY A 160 24.87 1.83 -2.45
C GLY A 160 24.06 2.39 -1.27
N TYR A 161 24.77 2.97 -0.30
CA TYR A 161 24.16 3.83 0.71
C TYR A 161 24.17 5.27 0.21
N ASN A 162 23.08 5.99 0.47
CA ASN A 162 23.05 7.43 0.23
C ASN A 162 23.79 8.11 1.40
N VAL A 163 25.09 8.29 1.22
CA VAL A 163 25.97 9.07 2.10
C VAL A 163 26.30 10.38 1.40
N HIS A 164 25.37 11.33 1.46
CA HIS A 164 25.52 12.69 0.94
C HIS A 164 24.93 13.67 1.94
#